data_AF-A0A351KGD8-F1
#
_entry.id   AF-A0A351KGD8-F1
#
_cell.length_a   1.000
_cell.length_b   1.000
_cell.length_c   1.000
_cell.angle_alpha   90.00
_cell.angle_beta   90.00
_cell.angle_gamma   90.00
#
_symmetry.space_group_name_H-M   'P 1'
#
loop_
_entity.id
_entity.type
_entity.pdbx_description
1 polymer ?
#
loop_
_entity_poly.entity_id
_entity_poly.type
_entity_poly.pdbx_seq_one_letter_code
_entity_poly.pdbx_strand_id
1 'polypeptide(L)'
;MDKNQVKKYINILLQVDSLLAVEACSYIEGNSNQIVMSILQYILENLTGKNFEYYIELSEVMKKLPVNRTHQEILRKLMGDKDIVGGAAANCLLRACGNDVKNELLEEMFQNCTKDKYNYVNSIGESLSEKISLDDYKTVVLRLGEIDISQKEESLSFGFDNLPRYLPLKQVVEFFQPVYNLNVLQRQVFVDILYNSKSQEGFDICLSLITQGLKEAVFPLYMYMRFNNNINLNNIDESLIKNLTSKLQTEDCKWVVNLIYELYQKSQSFAREIRVRLRQSYGIEKLIYYYVIGKNRTKSFFSLYSSMLYFKELPVELIGAFTEVDWKEEADYIIEFLIYQNRLDDLGNFLEESFDNTRLYYLSITTFLRLVTAMEKIEHGDIDIDDEEYIKYQVGGFISQHVNEEDILNLYHISNEKVQCFFNFFVLNHIKNLKLEDFSEIEIRSMLEDIKHYSYEDIVYDDEILLANISSEEFAINVLRPLLNIKNACLEKNVKTILKKSGENHLKRYIEW
;
A
#
# COMPACT_ATOMS: atom_id res chain seq x y z
N MET A 1 46.50 3.98 7.73
CA MET A 1 46.23 4.84 6.56
C MET A 1 46.39 6.29 6.95
N ASP A 2 46.92 7.12 6.07
CA ASP A 2 46.92 8.59 6.22
C ASP A 2 45.47 9.12 6.23
N LYS A 3 45.16 10.17 7.01
CA LYS A 3 43.81 10.76 7.12
C LYS A 3 43.28 11.21 5.75
N ASN A 4 44.16 11.68 4.87
CA ASN A 4 43.80 12.08 3.51
C ASN A 4 43.45 10.88 2.61
N GLN A 5 44.10 9.73 2.81
CA GLN A 5 43.79 8.50 2.06
C GLN A 5 42.44 7.92 2.48
N VAL A 6 42.10 7.96 3.77
CA VAL A 6 40.79 7.48 4.28
C VAL A 6 39.66 8.34 3.71
N LYS A 7 39.80 9.66 3.74
CA LYS A 7 38.80 10.59 3.18
C LYS A 7 38.61 10.40 1.67
N LYS A 8 39.71 10.22 0.93
CA LYS A 8 39.65 9.96 -0.51
C LYS A 8 38.98 8.63 -0.83
N TYR A 9 39.25 7.59 -0.04
CA TYR A 9 38.64 6.27 -0.23
C TYR A 9 37.14 6.29 0.05
N ILE A 10 36.69 6.94 1.12
CA ILE A 10 35.26 7.08 1.45
C ILE A 10 34.52 7.89 0.39
N ASN A 11 35.12 8.97 -0.12
CA ASN A 11 34.51 9.73 -1.22
C ASN A 11 34.35 8.89 -2.49
N ILE A 12 35.33 8.03 -2.81
CA ILE A 12 35.22 7.09 -3.93
C ILE A 12 34.10 6.08 -3.65
N LEU A 13 34.02 5.52 -2.44
CA LEU A 13 32.94 4.61 -2.08
C LEU A 13 31.57 5.27 -2.20
N LEU A 14 31.40 6.49 -1.69
CA LEU A 14 30.14 7.23 -1.79
C LEU A 14 29.71 7.50 -3.24
N GLN A 15 30.67 7.75 -4.13
CA GLN A 15 30.43 7.92 -5.56
C GLN A 15 30.06 6.61 -6.27
N VAL A 16 30.65 5.50 -5.83
CA VAL A 16 30.40 4.18 -6.41
C VAL A 16 29.09 3.59 -5.89
N ASP A 17 28.91 3.57 -4.58
CA ASP A 17 27.76 3.02 -3.85
C ASP A 17 27.63 3.71 -2.48
N SER A 18 26.73 4.68 -2.40
CA SER A 18 26.47 5.45 -1.18
C SER A 18 25.79 4.63 -0.09
N LEU A 19 24.95 3.65 -0.43
CA LEU A 19 24.22 2.84 0.56
C LEU A 19 25.19 1.92 1.30
N LEU A 20 26.04 1.21 0.55
CA LEU A 20 27.08 0.36 1.12
C LEU A 20 28.08 1.18 1.93
N ALA A 21 28.40 2.41 1.48
CA ALA A 21 29.28 3.30 2.23
C ALA A 21 28.66 3.74 3.58
N VAL A 22 27.35 4.04 3.61
CA VAL A 22 26.62 4.38 4.84
C VAL A 22 26.58 3.16 5.79
N GLU A 23 26.27 1.97 5.27
CA GLU A 23 26.21 0.75 6.06
C GLU A 23 27.58 0.35 6.63
N ALA A 24 28.65 0.43 5.84
CA ALA A 24 29.99 0.11 6.29
C ALA A 24 30.46 0.99 7.46
N CYS A 25 29.87 2.18 7.63
CA CYS A 25 30.25 3.10 8.70
C CYS A 25 29.84 2.69 10.09
N SER A 26 28.91 1.73 10.25
CA SER A 26 28.62 1.16 11.57
C SER A 26 29.81 0.37 12.14
N TYR A 27 30.78 -0.02 11.31
CA TYR A 27 31.94 -0.84 11.70
C TYR A 27 33.23 -0.04 11.92
N ILE A 28 33.18 1.31 11.84
CA ILE A 28 34.38 2.15 11.91
C ILE A 28 34.66 2.62 13.35
N GLU A 29 35.77 2.17 13.92
CA GLU A 29 36.19 2.50 15.30
C GLU A 29 37.01 3.80 15.42
N GLY A 30 37.62 4.29 14.33
CA GLY A 30 38.53 5.46 14.32
C GLY A 30 38.11 6.58 13.36
N ASN A 31 38.24 7.85 13.77
CA ASN A 31 37.82 9.05 13.03
C ASN A 31 36.33 9.06 12.60
N SER A 32 35.46 8.31 13.29
CA SER A 32 34.04 8.14 12.95
C SER A 32 33.31 9.47 12.72
N ASN A 33 33.54 10.50 13.54
CA ASN A 33 32.88 11.80 13.38
C ASN A 33 33.16 12.47 12.03
N GLN A 34 34.42 12.48 11.57
CA GLN A 34 34.76 13.12 10.30
C GLN A 34 34.19 12.33 9.11
N ILE A 35 34.10 11.01 9.27
CA ILE A 35 33.57 10.09 8.26
C ILE A 35 32.06 10.25 8.15
N VAL A 36 31.34 10.17 9.27
CA VAL A 36 29.89 10.38 9.33
C VAL A 36 29.53 11.77 8.81
N MET A 37 30.27 12.82 9.20
CA MET A 37 30.07 14.16 8.64
C MET A 37 30.24 14.19 7.11
N SER A 38 31.25 13.52 6.57
CA SER A 38 31.48 13.47 5.11
C SER A 38 30.35 12.73 4.37
N ILE A 39 29.79 11.69 5.00
CA ILE A 39 28.66 10.92 4.46
C ILE A 39 27.39 11.76 4.47
N LEU A 40 27.06 12.38 5.60
CA LEU A 40 25.88 13.24 5.70
C LEU A 40 25.97 14.42 4.72
N GLN A 41 27.16 14.97 4.50
CA GLN A 41 27.40 16.02 3.51
C GLN A 41 27.21 15.51 2.08
N TYR A 42 27.73 14.33 1.77
CA TYR A 42 27.53 13.71 0.47
C TYR A 42 26.06 13.44 0.19
N ILE A 43 25.32 12.90 1.17
CA ILE A 43 23.87 12.69 1.06
C ILE A 43 23.19 14.03 0.76
N LEU A 44 23.43 15.06 1.58
CA LEU A 44 22.82 16.38 1.41
C LEU A 44 23.04 16.97 0.00
N GLU A 45 24.22 16.75 -0.58
CA GLU A 45 24.59 17.28 -1.90
C GLU A 45 24.09 16.44 -3.09
N ASN A 46 23.74 15.16 -2.88
CA ASN A 46 23.51 14.19 -3.96
C ASN A 46 22.16 13.44 -3.86
N LEU A 47 21.22 13.92 -3.04
CA LEU A 47 19.88 13.32 -2.92
C LEU A 47 19.02 13.54 -4.17
N THR A 48 19.16 14.67 -4.87
CA THR A 48 18.25 15.04 -5.97
C THR A 48 18.30 14.02 -7.13
N GLY A 49 17.12 13.62 -7.61
CA GLY A 49 16.98 12.76 -8.78
C GLY A 49 17.16 11.27 -8.51
N LYS A 50 17.23 10.84 -7.24
CA LYS A 50 17.18 9.42 -6.88
C LYS A 50 15.73 8.93 -6.83
N ASN A 51 15.53 7.62 -7.03
CA ASN A 51 14.20 7.02 -7.00
C ASN A 51 13.74 6.71 -5.56
N PHE A 52 12.46 6.36 -5.42
CA PHE A 52 11.82 6.12 -4.12
C PHE A 52 12.48 4.98 -3.33
N GLU A 53 12.80 3.86 -3.99
CA GLU A 53 13.46 2.71 -3.34
C GLU A 53 14.81 3.10 -2.72
N TYR A 54 15.62 3.89 -3.44
CA TYR A 54 16.89 4.38 -2.91
C TYR A 54 16.68 5.21 -1.63
N TYR A 55 15.62 6.02 -1.55
CA TYR A 55 15.32 6.78 -0.33
C TYR A 55 14.91 5.87 0.83
N ILE A 56 14.13 4.80 0.57
CA ILE A 56 13.76 3.81 1.57
C ILE A 56 15.03 3.13 2.11
N GLU A 57 15.84 2.55 1.23
CA GLU A 57 17.07 1.86 1.62
C GLU A 57 18.02 2.79 2.38
N LEU A 58 18.19 4.02 1.90
CA LEU A 58 19.02 5.04 2.55
C LEU A 58 18.53 5.34 3.97
N SER A 59 17.22 5.50 4.15
CA SER A 59 16.62 5.78 5.46
C SER A 59 16.89 4.67 6.48
N GLU A 60 16.86 3.41 6.04
CA GLU A 60 17.14 2.25 6.90
C GLU A 60 18.62 2.17 7.28
N VAL A 61 19.53 2.37 6.33
CA VAL A 61 20.96 2.34 6.65
C VAL A 61 21.38 3.53 7.51
N MET A 62 20.73 4.70 7.37
CA MET A 62 20.97 5.87 8.22
C MET A 62 20.68 5.59 9.70
N LYS A 63 19.70 4.74 10.03
CA LYS A 63 19.42 4.32 11.42
C LYS A 63 20.63 3.67 12.10
N LYS A 64 21.60 3.14 11.34
CA LYS A 64 22.82 2.51 11.87
C LYS A 64 23.98 3.49 12.07
N LEU A 65 23.89 4.72 11.56
CA LEU A 65 24.99 5.69 11.64
C LEU A 65 25.35 6.02 13.10
N PRO A 66 26.65 6.04 13.47
CA PRO A 66 27.10 6.40 14.81
C PRO A 66 27.16 7.93 14.97
N VAL A 67 25.98 8.56 15.06
CA VAL A 67 25.82 10.01 15.18
C VAL A 67 26.04 10.52 16.62
N ASN A 68 26.44 11.79 16.75
CA ASN A 68 26.57 12.52 18.01
C ASN A 68 26.34 14.02 17.78
N ARG A 69 26.37 14.82 18.85
CA ARG A 69 26.08 16.26 18.83
C ARG A 69 26.85 17.07 17.79
N THR A 70 28.03 16.64 17.35
CA THR A 70 28.78 17.37 16.31
C THR A 70 28.09 17.34 14.93
N HIS A 71 27.19 16.38 14.68
CA HIS A 71 26.43 16.25 13.44
C HIS A 71 25.08 17.01 13.46
N GLN A 72 24.74 17.67 14.55
CA GLN A 72 23.42 18.30 14.76
C GLN A 72 23.03 19.24 13.61
N GLU A 73 23.91 20.15 13.21
CA GLU A 73 23.61 21.16 12.18
C GLU A 73 23.36 20.54 10.80
N ILE A 74 24.08 19.48 10.43
CA ILE A 74 23.88 18.84 9.13
C ILE A 74 22.63 17.98 9.11
N LEU A 75 22.28 17.35 10.24
CA LEU A 75 21.05 16.58 10.37
C LEU A 75 19.81 17.47 10.23
N ARG A 76 19.83 18.68 10.82
CA ARG A 76 18.76 19.68 10.61
C ARG A 76 18.64 20.12 9.15
N LYS A 77 19.75 20.24 8.43
CA LYS A 77 19.71 20.55 6.99
C LYS A 77 19.08 19.42 6.19
N LEU A 78 19.43 18.17 6.50
CA LEU A 78 18.84 16.98 5.86
C LEU A 78 17.34 16.84 6.15
N MET A 79 16.86 17.30 7.31
CA MET A 79 15.42 17.36 7.60
C MET A 79 14.65 18.35 6.68
N GLY A 80 15.35 19.28 6.01
CA GLY A 80 14.73 20.40 5.29
C GLY A 80 13.78 19.99 4.15
N ASP A 81 14.04 18.86 3.49
CA ASP A 81 13.20 18.35 2.39
C ASP A 81 11.90 17.68 2.88
N LYS A 82 11.86 17.34 4.18
CA LYS A 82 10.70 16.75 4.87
C LYS A 82 10.17 15.51 4.16
N ASP A 83 11.07 14.63 3.73
CA ASP A 83 10.76 13.37 3.07
C ASP A 83 11.18 12.18 3.96
N ILE A 84 11.25 10.99 3.37
CA ILE A 84 11.71 9.77 4.04
C ILE A 84 13.13 9.94 4.64
N VAL A 85 14.04 10.58 3.90
CA VAL A 85 15.43 10.81 4.33
C VAL A 85 15.47 11.87 5.43
N GLY A 86 14.67 12.93 5.31
CA GLY A 86 14.46 13.90 6.37
C GLY A 86 13.95 13.26 7.66
N GLY A 87 13.07 12.26 7.56
CA GLY A 87 12.54 11.51 8.69
C GLY A 87 13.63 10.68 9.38
N ALA A 88 14.49 10.04 8.60
CA ALA A 88 15.68 9.35 9.12
C ALA A 88 16.69 10.32 9.74
N ALA A 89 16.87 11.51 9.15
CA ALA A 89 17.72 12.55 9.71
C ALA A 89 17.20 13.05 11.07
N ALA A 90 15.87 13.17 11.24
CA ALA A 90 15.26 13.50 12.52
C ALA A 90 15.50 12.40 13.57
N ASN A 91 15.42 11.11 13.20
CA ASN A 91 15.80 10.01 14.08
C ASN A 91 17.28 10.11 14.52
N CYS A 92 18.18 10.33 13.57
CA CYS A 92 19.60 10.54 13.85
C CYS A 92 19.82 11.75 14.76
N LEU A 93 19.08 12.85 14.56
CA LEU A 93 19.17 14.05 15.40
C LEU A 93 18.75 13.74 16.85
N LEU A 94 17.65 13.01 17.04
CA LEU A 94 17.20 12.57 18.36
C LEU A 94 18.22 11.66 19.04
N ARG A 95 18.85 10.73 18.31
CA ARG A 95 19.92 9.86 18.82
C ARG A 95 21.18 10.65 19.20
N ALA A 96 21.51 11.68 18.42
CA ALA A 96 22.68 12.53 18.64
C ALA A 96 22.54 13.48 19.83
N CYS A 97 21.35 14.07 20.01
CA CYS A 97 21.11 15.15 20.97
C CYS A 97 20.24 14.75 22.17
N GLY A 98 19.50 13.64 22.09
CA GLY A 98 18.61 13.17 23.15
C GLY A 98 17.41 14.09 23.36
N ASN A 99 16.98 14.25 24.62
CA ASN A 99 15.78 15.03 24.96
C ASN A 99 15.88 16.52 24.62
N ASP A 100 17.08 17.05 24.36
CA ASP A 100 17.31 18.46 24.02
C ASP A 100 16.56 18.89 22.74
N VAL A 101 16.27 17.94 21.84
CA VAL A 101 15.55 18.19 20.58
C VAL A 101 14.12 17.64 20.59
N LYS A 102 13.63 17.09 21.72
CA LYS A 102 12.32 16.44 21.80
C LYS A 102 11.17 17.38 21.39
N ASN A 103 11.16 18.58 21.93
CA ASN A 103 10.10 19.56 21.66
C ASN A 103 10.22 20.17 20.25
N GLU A 104 11.45 20.30 19.74
CA GLU A 104 11.70 20.70 18.34
C GLU A 104 11.07 19.70 17.39
N LEU A 105 11.30 18.40 17.60
CA LEU A 105 10.74 17.34 16.75
C LEU A 105 9.22 17.18 16.90
N LEU A 106 8.67 17.38 18.10
CA LEU A 106 7.21 17.44 18.27
C LEU A 106 6.61 18.59 17.46
N GLU A 107 7.23 19.77 17.50
CA GLU A 107 6.78 20.93 16.73
C GLU A 107 6.84 20.67 15.22
N GLU A 108 7.91 20.01 14.73
CA GLU A 108 8.01 19.56 13.34
C GLU A 108 6.84 18.67 12.92
N MET A 109 6.36 17.78 13.80
CA MET A 109 5.18 16.95 13.47
C MET A 109 3.93 17.80 13.26
N PHE A 110 3.68 18.75 14.15
CA PHE A 110 2.50 19.63 14.06
C PHE A 110 2.53 20.56 12.85
N GLN A 111 3.71 21.06 12.47
CA GLN A 111 3.86 21.99 11.34
C GLN A 111 3.76 21.34 9.97
N ASN A 112 3.89 20.01 9.90
CA ASN A 112 3.99 19.26 8.65
C ASN A 112 2.94 18.13 8.55
N CYS A 113 1.80 18.28 9.24
CA CYS A 113 0.71 17.32 9.27
C CYS A 113 -0.08 17.33 7.94
N THR A 114 0.54 16.86 6.85
CA THR A 114 -0.01 16.84 5.48
C THR A 114 0.31 15.53 4.76
N LYS A 115 -0.52 15.11 3.80
CA LYS A 115 -0.40 13.82 3.09
C LYS A 115 0.97 13.62 2.43
N ASP A 116 1.51 14.67 1.80
CA ASP A 116 2.82 14.65 1.12
C ASP A 116 4.00 14.50 2.10
N LYS A 117 3.78 14.82 3.38
CA LYS A 117 4.78 14.76 4.46
C LYS A 117 4.54 13.59 5.43
N TYR A 118 3.59 12.71 5.12
CA TYR A 118 3.23 11.58 5.97
C TYR A 118 4.45 10.75 6.42
N ASN A 119 5.31 10.34 5.48
CA ASN A 119 6.48 9.52 5.81
C ASN A 119 7.47 10.24 6.75
N TYR A 120 7.65 11.54 6.57
CA TYR A 120 8.51 12.37 7.42
C TYR A 120 7.97 12.42 8.86
N VAL A 121 6.69 12.79 9.01
CA VAL A 121 6.05 12.92 10.33
C VAL A 121 5.94 11.57 11.02
N ASN A 122 5.59 10.50 10.28
CA ASN A 122 5.49 9.16 10.82
C ASN A 122 6.83 8.69 11.41
N SER A 123 7.94 8.88 10.69
CA SER A 123 9.28 8.55 11.16
C SER A 123 9.66 9.33 12.43
N ILE A 124 9.26 10.60 12.55
CA ILE A 124 9.47 11.38 13.77
C ILE A 124 8.67 10.78 14.94
N GLY A 125 7.39 10.46 14.73
CA GLY A 125 6.52 9.84 15.73
C GLY A 125 7.08 8.53 16.27
N GLU A 126 7.54 7.65 15.39
CA GLU A 126 8.22 6.41 15.77
C GLU A 126 9.47 6.67 16.62
N SER A 127 10.30 7.62 16.18
CA SER A 127 11.55 7.97 16.87
C SER A 127 11.32 8.52 18.27
N LEU A 128 10.29 9.35 18.43
CA LEU A 128 9.96 9.99 19.70
C LEU A 128 9.29 9.05 20.71
N SER A 129 8.70 7.94 20.26
CA SER A 129 7.90 7.03 21.11
C SER A 129 8.60 6.61 22.41
N GLU A 130 9.92 6.39 22.41
CA GLU A 130 10.70 6.02 23.61
C GLU A 130 11.02 7.20 24.55
N LYS A 131 10.74 8.44 24.15
CA LYS A 131 11.11 9.68 24.86
C LYS A 131 9.91 10.47 25.37
N ILE A 132 8.70 10.10 24.98
CA ILE A 132 7.47 10.78 25.35
C ILE A 132 6.98 10.29 26.71
N SER A 133 6.63 11.22 27.60
CA SER A 133 5.94 10.94 28.85
C SER A 133 4.41 11.05 28.68
N LEU A 134 3.66 10.59 29.68
CA LEU A 134 2.20 10.75 29.70
C LEU A 134 1.75 12.21 29.64
N ASP A 135 2.45 13.12 30.30
CA ASP A 135 2.12 14.55 30.31
C ASP A 135 2.41 15.22 28.96
N ASP A 136 3.53 14.83 28.33
CA ASP A 136 3.84 15.24 26.95
C ASP A 136 2.72 14.78 26.01
N TYR A 137 2.31 13.51 26.10
CA TYR A 137 1.30 12.96 25.21
C TYR A 137 -0.10 13.56 25.45
N LYS A 138 -0.46 13.85 26.70
CA LYS A 138 -1.69 14.59 27.00
C LYS A 138 -1.72 15.95 26.30
N THR A 139 -0.59 16.65 26.28
CA THR A 139 -0.46 17.93 25.58
C THR A 139 -0.59 17.77 24.07
N VAL A 140 0.00 16.70 23.52
CA VAL A 140 -0.16 16.34 22.10
C VAL A 140 -1.63 16.13 21.75
N VAL A 141 -2.37 15.32 22.51
CA VAL A 141 -3.80 15.04 22.26
C VAL A 141 -4.65 16.30 22.29
N LEU A 142 -4.38 17.22 23.23
CA LEU A 142 -5.07 18.51 23.29
C LEU A 142 -4.81 19.35 22.03
N ARG A 143 -3.54 19.44 21.60
CA ARG A 143 -3.15 20.22 20.42
C ARG A 143 -3.69 19.62 19.12
N LEU A 144 -3.82 18.29 19.01
CA LEU A 144 -4.48 17.65 17.87
C LEU A 144 -5.94 18.14 17.69
N GLY A 145 -6.60 18.52 18.78
CA GLY A 145 -7.96 19.08 18.75
C GLY A 145 -8.05 20.46 18.09
N GLU A 146 -6.92 21.15 17.93
CA GLU A 146 -6.84 22.50 17.34
C GLU A 146 -6.47 22.48 15.85
N ILE A 147 -6.11 21.31 15.31
CA ILE A 147 -5.73 21.14 13.90
C ILE A 147 -6.98 20.95 13.06
N ASP A 148 -7.12 21.78 12.04
CA ASP A 148 -8.11 21.61 10.98
C ASP A 148 -7.45 20.84 9.83
N ILE A 149 -7.90 19.61 9.59
CA ILE A 149 -7.38 18.76 8.53
C ILE A 149 -8.34 18.73 7.34
N SER A 150 -7.79 18.64 6.14
CA SER A 150 -8.61 18.53 4.94
C SER A 150 -9.32 17.17 4.87
N GLN A 151 -10.46 17.08 4.19
CA GLN A 151 -11.21 15.83 4.02
C GLN A 151 -10.37 14.69 3.43
N LYS A 152 -9.36 15.01 2.59
CA LYS A 152 -8.46 14.02 1.98
C LYS A 152 -7.43 13.43 2.93
N GLU A 153 -7.29 14.00 4.13
CA GLU A 153 -6.31 13.65 5.16
C GLU A 153 -6.96 13.05 6.41
N GLU A 154 -8.29 12.92 6.41
CA GLU A 154 -9.11 12.44 7.54
C GLU A 154 -8.77 11.01 8.00
N SER A 155 -8.19 10.19 7.12
CA SER A 155 -7.83 8.80 7.41
C SER A 155 -6.39 8.60 7.90
N LEU A 156 -5.60 9.67 8.06
CA LEU A 156 -4.19 9.59 8.45
C LEU A 156 -3.99 10.03 9.90
N SER A 157 -3.26 9.22 10.68
CA SER A 157 -2.83 9.53 12.05
C SER A 157 -1.48 10.25 12.13
N PHE A 158 -0.77 10.38 11.01
CA PHE A 158 0.52 11.07 10.87
C PHE A 158 1.56 10.67 11.93
N GLY A 159 1.55 9.42 12.40
CA GLY A 159 2.49 8.93 13.41
C GLY A 159 2.26 9.43 14.84
N PHE A 160 1.22 10.21 15.11
CA PHE A 160 0.85 10.58 16.48
C PHE A 160 0.35 9.39 17.30
N ASP A 161 -0.09 8.33 16.62
CA ASP A 161 -0.47 7.03 17.17
C ASP A 161 0.74 6.19 17.62
N ASN A 162 1.94 6.47 17.09
CA ASN A 162 3.20 5.83 17.49
C ASN A 162 3.76 6.38 18.80
N LEU A 163 3.53 7.67 19.10
CA LEU A 163 4.05 8.33 20.30
C LEU A 163 3.73 7.61 21.64
N PRO A 164 2.49 7.13 21.89
CA PRO A 164 2.15 6.48 23.15
C PRO A 164 2.51 4.99 23.21
N ARG A 165 3.27 4.44 22.25
CA ARG A 165 3.55 3.00 22.13
C ARG A 165 4.09 2.35 23.42
N TYR A 166 4.86 3.08 24.22
CA TYR A 166 5.44 2.58 25.48
C TYR A 166 4.71 3.10 26.73
N LEU A 167 3.57 3.76 26.57
CA LEU A 167 2.76 4.29 27.66
C LEU A 167 1.63 3.31 28.06
N PRO A 168 1.14 3.35 29.31
CA PRO A 168 0.01 2.52 29.71
C PRO A 168 -1.29 2.88 28.97
N LEU A 169 -1.83 1.94 28.18
CA LEU A 169 -3.01 2.14 27.34
C LEU A 169 -4.18 2.78 28.11
N LYS A 170 -4.50 2.26 29.30
CA LYS A 170 -5.57 2.78 30.16
C LYS A 170 -5.49 4.30 30.38
N GLN A 171 -4.29 4.82 30.65
CA GLN A 171 -4.10 6.25 30.91
C GLN A 171 -4.15 7.08 29.63
N VAL A 172 -3.64 6.51 28.52
CA VAL A 172 -3.72 7.14 27.19
C VAL A 172 -5.18 7.30 26.76
N VAL A 173 -6.00 6.28 26.97
CA VAL A 173 -7.44 6.27 26.64
C VAL A 173 -8.20 7.38 27.37
N GLU A 174 -7.83 7.71 28.61
CA GLU A 174 -8.44 8.79 29.38
C GLU A 174 -8.27 10.17 28.71
N PHE A 175 -7.20 10.38 27.94
CA PHE A 175 -6.96 11.65 27.23
C PHE A 175 -7.91 11.87 26.05
N PHE A 176 -8.50 10.81 25.52
CA PHE A 176 -9.45 10.86 24.42
C PHE A 176 -10.91 10.92 24.88
N GLN A 177 -11.15 11.02 26.20
CA GLN A 177 -12.50 11.15 26.75
C GLN A 177 -12.91 12.62 26.92
N PRO A 178 -14.18 12.99 26.61
CA PRO A 178 -15.21 12.15 26.03
C PRO A 178 -15.10 12.04 24.50
N VAL A 179 -15.26 10.83 23.96
CA VAL A 179 -14.95 10.53 22.55
C VAL A 179 -15.82 11.30 21.54
N TYR A 180 -17.05 11.65 21.90
CA TYR A 180 -17.96 12.41 21.03
C TYR A 180 -17.54 13.88 20.79
N ASN A 181 -16.60 14.40 21.58
CA ASN A 181 -16.05 15.76 21.40
C ASN A 181 -14.78 15.77 20.56
N LEU A 182 -14.23 14.61 20.19
CA LEU A 182 -13.01 14.54 19.40
C LEU A 182 -13.26 14.99 17.97
N ASN A 183 -12.30 15.69 17.38
CA ASN A 183 -12.29 15.93 15.94
C ASN A 183 -11.91 14.66 15.16
N VAL A 184 -11.94 14.71 13.83
CA VAL A 184 -11.66 13.55 12.97
C VAL A 184 -10.25 13.00 13.20
N LEU A 185 -9.23 13.87 13.24
CA LEU A 185 -7.84 13.48 13.47
C LEU A 185 -7.64 12.77 14.81
N GLN A 186 -8.19 13.31 15.89
CA GLN A 186 -8.11 12.71 17.21
C GLN A 186 -8.78 11.34 17.25
N ARG A 187 -9.92 11.16 16.55
CA ARG A 187 -10.56 9.85 16.43
C ARG A 187 -9.68 8.87 15.66
N GLN A 188 -9.09 9.28 14.54
CA GLN A 188 -8.19 8.44 13.75
C GLN A 188 -6.96 7.99 14.55
N VAL A 189 -6.26 8.94 15.19
CA VAL A 189 -5.12 8.64 16.07
C VAL A 189 -5.54 7.69 17.20
N PHE A 190 -6.71 7.91 17.80
CA PHE A 190 -7.19 7.05 18.88
C PHE A 190 -7.43 5.61 18.41
N VAL A 191 -8.10 5.41 17.27
CA VAL A 191 -8.38 4.06 16.77
C VAL A 191 -7.14 3.32 16.29
N ASP A 192 -6.14 4.04 15.77
CA ASP A 192 -4.85 3.45 15.37
C ASP A 192 -4.03 2.99 16.59
N ILE A 193 -4.07 3.74 17.70
CA ILE A 193 -3.49 3.28 18.98
C ILE A 193 -4.15 1.99 19.45
N LEU A 194 -5.49 1.91 19.37
CA LEU A 194 -6.23 0.73 19.78
C LEU A 194 -5.87 -0.48 18.90
N TYR A 195 -5.78 -0.29 17.58
CA TYR A 195 -5.30 -1.31 16.63
C TYR A 195 -3.90 -1.81 16.99
N ASN A 196 -2.95 -0.89 17.23
CA ASN A 196 -1.56 -1.21 17.52
C ASN A 196 -1.36 -1.89 18.89
N SER A 197 -2.26 -1.69 19.86
CA SER A 197 -2.11 -2.27 21.21
C SER A 197 -2.18 -3.80 21.25
N LYS A 198 -2.85 -4.44 20.27
CA LYS A 198 -3.05 -5.90 20.15
C LYS A 198 -3.45 -6.59 21.46
N SER A 199 -4.22 -5.89 22.31
CA SER A 199 -4.57 -6.32 23.67
C SER A 199 -6.07 -6.57 23.84
N GLN A 200 -6.46 -7.36 24.86
CA GLN A 200 -7.88 -7.53 25.22
C GLN A 200 -8.53 -6.20 25.62
N GLU A 201 -7.79 -5.34 26.33
CA GLU A 201 -8.27 -4.01 26.73
C GLU A 201 -8.58 -3.15 25.48
N GLY A 202 -7.69 -3.14 24.49
CA GLY A 202 -7.91 -2.44 23.23
C GLY A 202 -9.14 -2.98 22.48
N PHE A 203 -9.32 -4.30 22.45
CA PHE A 203 -10.51 -4.94 21.87
C PHE A 203 -11.82 -4.50 22.56
N ASP A 204 -11.87 -4.55 23.90
CA ASP A 204 -13.05 -4.18 24.67
C ASP A 204 -13.40 -2.69 24.49
N ILE A 205 -12.39 -1.82 24.34
CA ILE A 205 -12.60 -0.41 24.04
C ILE A 205 -13.18 -0.24 22.64
N CYS A 206 -12.61 -0.87 21.60
CA CYS A 206 -13.16 -0.81 20.24
C CYS A 206 -14.63 -1.23 20.19
N LEU A 207 -14.99 -2.30 20.91
CA LEU A 207 -16.37 -2.75 21.04
C LEU A 207 -17.27 -1.64 21.62
N SER A 208 -16.83 -1.02 22.72
CA SER A 208 -17.57 0.09 23.35
C SER A 208 -17.75 1.28 22.40
N LEU A 209 -16.69 1.64 21.64
CA LEU A 209 -16.74 2.76 20.68
C LEU A 209 -17.74 2.52 19.56
N ILE A 210 -17.78 1.31 19.00
CA ILE A 210 -18.76 0.94 17.96
C ILE A 210 -20.18 1.03 18.53
N THR A 211 -20.41 0.56 19.76
CA THR A 211 -21.70 0.65 20.43
C THR A 211 -22.14 2.10 20.69
N GLN A 212 -21.16 3.01 20.90
CA GLN A 212 -21.39 4.46 21.01
C GLN A 212 -21.55 5.15 19.64
N GLY A 213 -21.46 4.42 18.53
CA GLY A 213 -21.70 4.94 17.18
C GLY A 213 -20.45 5.31 16.38
N LEU A 214 -19.24 5.19 16.94
CA LEU A 214 -17.99 5.55 16.25
C LEU A 214 -17.66 4.49 15.19
N LYS A 215 -17.53 4.90 13.93
CA LYS A 215 -17.35 3.99 12.79
C LYS A 215 -15.89 3.61 12.58
N GLU A 216 -14.98 4.51 12.94
CA GLU A 216 -13.53 4.39 12.79
C GLU A 216 -12.99 3.16 13.57
N ALA A 217 -13.69 2.72 14.62
CA ALA A 217 -13.33 1.53 15.40
C ALA A 217 -13.66 0.18 14.72
N VAL A 218 -14.39 0.16 13.60
CA VAL A 218 -14.77 -1.06 12.88
C VAL A 218 -13.55 -1.79 12.33
N PHE A 219 -12.65 -1.09 11.62
CA PHE A 219 -11.46 -1.70 11.02
C PHE A 219 -10.51 -2.28 12.08
N PRO A 220 -10.12 -1.57 13.16
CA PRO A 220 -9.35 -2.16 14.24
C PRO A 220 -10.00 -3.42 14.82
N LEU A 221 -11.31 -3.38 15.08
CA LEU A 221 -12.01 -4.55 15.63
C LEU A 221 -12.01 -5.74 14.67
N TYR A 222 -12.18 -5.49 13.36
CA TYR A 222 -12.02 -6.50 12.33
C TYR A 222 -10.62 -7.14 12.39
N MET A 223 -9.56 -6.33 12.46
CA MET A 223 -8.19 -6.82 12.51
C MET A 223 -7.91 -7.66 13.76
N TYR A 224 -8.45 -7.25 14.92
CA TYR A 224 -8.44 -8.07 16.13
C TYR A 224 -9.09 -9.42 15.90
N MET A 225 -10.31 -9.41 15.34
CA MET A 225 -11.08 -10.61 15.11
C MET A 225 -10.39 -11.54 14.10
N ARG A 226 -9.81 -11.01 13.02
CA ARG A 226 -9.14 -11.79 11.97
C ARG A 226 -7.85 -12.42 12.47
N PHE A 227 -6.98 -11.64 13.12
CA PHE A 227 -5.58 -12.03 13.37
C PHE A 227 -5.25 -12.37 14.83
N ASN A 228 -6.12 -12.08 15.80
CA ASN A 228 -5.88 -12.41 17.21
C ASN A 228 -6.78 -13.55 17.71
N ASN A 229 -6.18 -14.73 17.91
CA ASN A 229 -6.91 -15.93 18.36
C ASN A 229 -7.13 -15.98 19.88
N ASN A 230 -6.54 -15.07 20.67
CA ASN A 230 -6.56 -15.10 22.13
C ASN A 230 -7.54 -14.09 22.76
N ILE A 231 -8.43 -13.51 21.96
CA ILE A 231 -9.42 -12.54 22.44
C ILE A 231 -10.61 -13.26 23.09
N ASN A 232 -11.03 -12.75 24.25
CA ASN A 232 -12.25 -13.15 24.93
C ASN A 232 -13.47 -12.45 24.29
N LEU A 233 -14.43 -13.27 23.84
CA LEU A 233 -15.61 -12.86 23.09
C LEU A 233 -16.87 -12.74 23.96
N ASN A 234 -16.77 -12.94 25.27
CA ASN A 234 -17.93 -12.94 26.18
C ASN A 234 -18.65 -11.58 26.26
N ASN A 235 -17.97 -10.49 25.91
CA ASN A 235 -18.52 -9.13 25.96
C ASN A 235 -19.36 -8.76 24.72
N ILE A 236 -19.45 -9.64 23.71
CA ILE A 236 -20.22 -9.37 22.50
C ILE A 236 -21.72 -9.48 22.81
N ASP A 237 -22.44 -8.38 22.62
CA ASP A 237 -23.88 -8.30 22.83
C ASP A 237 -24.68 -8.08 21.53
N GLU A 238 -26.01 -8.08 21.65
CA GLU A 238 -26.94 -7.85 20.54
C GLU A 238 -26.88 -6.40 20.01
N SER A 239 -26.47 -5.44 20.83
CA SER A 239 -26.39 -4.03 20.45
C SER A 239 -25.32 -3.80 19.38
N LEU A 240 -24.23 -4.57 19.43
CA LEU A 240 -23.20 -4.57 18.40
C LEU A 240 -23.77 -4.89 17.01
N ILE A 241 -24.61 -5.93 16.90
CA ILE A 241 -25.21 -6.36 15.62
C ILE A 241 -26.05 -5.23 15.03
N LYS A 242 -26.88 -4.59 15.85
CA LYS A 242 -27.71 -3.47 15.42
C LYS A 242 -26.85 -2.29 14.91
N ASN A 243 -25.78 -1.96 15.61
CA ASN A 243 -24.89 -0.86 15.23
C ASN A 243 -24.05 -1.18 13.98
N LEU A 244 -23.58 -2.42 13.81
CA LEU A 244 -22.88 -2.84 12.60
C LEU A 244 -23.82 -2.83 11.38
N THR A 245 -25.03 -3.37 11.52
CA THR A 245 -26.00 -3.42 10.42
C THR A 245 -26.46 -2.04 9.96
N SER A 246 -26.61 -1.07 10.88
CA SER A 246 -26.92 0.32 10.50
C SER A 246 -25.80 1.01 9.71
N LYS A 247 -24.57 0.49 9.75
CA LYS A 247 -23.39 1.04 9.05
C LYS A 247 -23.16 0.41 7.68
N LEU A 248 -24.05 -0.47 7.22
CA LEU A 248 -23.93 -1.13 5.90
C LEU A 248 -24.24 -0.22 4.70
N GLN A 249 -24.58 1.04 4.93
CA GLN A 249 -24.84 2.05 3.90
C GLN A 249 -23.77 3.16 3.86
N THR A 250 -22.60 2.91 4.43
CA THR A 250 -21.46 3.86 4.44
C THR A 250 -20.30 3.31 3.61
N GLU A 251 -19.40 4.20 3.17
CA GLU A 251 -18.19 3.88 2.38
C GLU A 251 -17.30 2.77 2.99
N ASP A 252 -17.32 2.58 4.32
CA ASP A 252 -16.53 1.56 5.04
C ASP A 252 -17.20 0.17 5.12
N CYS A 253 -18.19 -0.13 4.28
CA CYS A 253 -19.05 -1.31 4.43
C CYS A 253 -18.30 -2.65 4.29
N LYS A 254 -17.19 -2.70 3.53
CA LYS A 254 -16.35 -3.91 3.38
C LYS A 254 -15.84 -4.41 4.74
N TRP A 255 -15.31 -3.51 5.57
CA TRP A 255 -14.79 -3.86 6.89
C TRP A 255 -15.90 -4.31 7.84
N VAL A 256 -17.10 -3.74 7.70
CA VAL A 256 -18.28 -4.19 8.44
C VAL A 256 -18.65 -5.62 8.03
N VAL A 257 -18.71 -5.93 6.73
CA VAL A 257 -19.03 -7.27 6.22
C VAL A 257 -18.03 -8.31 6.73
N ASN A 258 -16.74 -8.01 6.63
CA ASN A 258 -15.67 -8.91 7.06
C ASN A 258 -15.64 -9.08 8.60
N LEU A 259 -15.92 -8.02 9.36
CA LEU A 259 -16.10 -8.12 10.81
C LEU A 259 -17.29 -9.02 11.19
N ILE A 260 -18.44 -8.85 10.54
CA ILE A 260 -19.62 -9.70 10.80
C ILE A 260 -19.31 -11.16 10.46
N TYR A 261 -18.57 -11.42 9.38
CA TYR A 261 -18.11 -12.76 9.04
C TYR A 261 -17.26 -13.36 10.16
N GLU A 262 -16.20 -12.68 10.60
CA GLU A 262 -15.32 -13.18 11.66
C GLU A 262 -16.06 -13.39 12.99
N LEU A 263 -16.94 -12.45 13.36
CA LEU A 263 -17.78 -12.58 14.56
C LEU A 263 -18.72 -13.78 14.47
N TYR A 264 -19.32 -14.03 13.30
CA TYR A 264 -20.17 -15.20 13.09
C TYR A 264 -19.38 -16.50 13.21
N GLN A 265 -18.15 -16.58 12.69
CA GLN A 265 -17.33 -17.78 12.79
C GLN A 265 -16.82 -18.04 14.21
N LYS A 266 -16.45 -16.99 14.96
CA LYS A 266 -15.77 -17.13 16.26
C LYS A 266 -16.70 -17.02 17.48
N SER A 267 -17.85 -16.36 17.37
CA SER A 267 -18.78 -16.16 18.50
C SER A 267 -20.11 -16.91 18.31
N GLN A 268 -20.37 -17.89 19.18
CA GLN A 268 -21.60 -18.69 19.13
C GLN A 268 -22.86 -17.85 19.42
N SER A 269 -22.78 -16.88 20.34
CA SER A 269 -23.89 -15.97 20.66
C SER A 269 -24.24 -15.11 19.45
N PHE A 270 -23.22 -14.52 18.81
CA PHE A 270 -23.38 -13.72 17.60
C PHE A 270 -23.98 -14.54 16.45
N ALA A 271 -23.46 -15.76 16.23
CA ALA A 271 -23.98 -16.66 15.20
C ALA A 271 -25.45 -17.06 15.41
N ARG A 272 -25.87 -17.25 16.67
CA ARG A 272 -27.27 -17.54 17.01
C ARG A 272 -28.17 -16.36 16.64
N GLU A 273 -27.74 -15.14 16.94
CA GLU A 273 -28.53 -13.93 16.71
C GLU A 273 -28.74 -13.65 15.21
N ILE A 274 -27.68 -13.77 14.40
CA ILE A 274 -27.76 -13.66 12.93
C ILE A 274 -28.78 -14.65 12.36
N ARG A 275 -28.81 -15.91 12.84
CA ARG A 275 -29.77 -16.92 12.37
C ARG A 275 -31.22 -16.60 12.76
N VAL A 276 -31.44 -15.97 13.90
CA VAL A 276 -32.78 -15.51 14.34
C VAL A 276 -33.24 -14.37 13.43
N ARG A 277 -32.38 -13.38 13.21
CA ARG A 277 -32.67 -12.16 12.43
C ARG A 277 -32.86 -12.42 10.94
N LEU A 278 -32.24 -13.46 10.38
CA LEU A 278 -32.36 -13.83 8.96
C LEU A 278 -33.81 -13.92 8.45
N ARG A 279 -34.77 -14.31 9.31
CA ARG A 279 -36.19 -14.43 8.91
C ARG A 279 -36.85 -13.08 8.64
N GLN A 280 -36.33 -12.01 9.25
CA GLN A 280 -36.89 -10.66 9.22
C GLN A 280 -36.04 -9.70 8.38
N SER A 281 -34.83 -10.10 7.98
CA SER A 281 -33.95 -9.28 7.16
C SER A 281 -34.34 -9.27 5.68
N TYR A 282 -33.95 -8.20 4.99
CA TYR A 282 -34.19 -7.96 3.56
C TYR A 282 -32.98 -7.24 2.93
N GLY A 283 -32.93 -7.19 1.60
CA GLY A 283 -31.87 -6.50 0.83
C GLY A 283 -30.46 -6.87 1.26
N ILE A 284 -29.60 -5.85 1.42
CA ILE A 284 -28.18 -5.96 1.79
C ILE A 284 -27.98 -6.75 3.09
N GLU A 285 -28.79 -6.50 4.12
CA GLU A 285 -28.67 -7.20 5.41
C GLU A 285 -28.87 -8.72 5.22
N LYS A 286 -29.87 -9.10 4.41
CA LYS A 286 -30.13 -10.51 4.10
C LYS A 286 -29.03 -11.15 3.27
N LEU A 287 -28.46 -10.40 2.32
CA LEU A 287 -27.33 -10.84 1.51
C LEU A 287 -26.13 -11.17 2.40
N ILE A 288 -25.78 -10.28 3.33
CA ILE A 288 -24.67 -10.48 4.27
C ILE A 288 -24.94 -11.66 5.19
N TYR A 289 -26.16 -11.83 5.70
CA TYR A 289 -26.49 -12.99 6.52
C TYR A 289 -26.37 -14.31 5.73
N TYR A 290 -26.75 -14.33 4.44
CA TYR A 290 -26.51 -15.49 3.60
C TYR A 290 -25.02 -15.76 3.39
N TYR A 291 -24.22 -14.72 3.17
CA TYR A 291 -22.77 -14.79 3.07
C TYR A 291 -22.14 -15.41 4.33
N VAL A 292 -22.35 -14.82 5.50
CA VAL A 292 -21.66 -15.26 6.73
C VAL A 292 -22.11 -16.64 7.21
N ILE A 293 -23.36 -17.05 6.91
CA ILE A 293 -23.83 -18.42 7.21
C ILE A 293 -23.15 -19.45 6.29
N GLY A 294 -22.78 -19.08 5.08
CA GLY A 294 -21.99 -19.91 4.16
C GLY A 294 -22.75 -21.13 3.63
N LYS A 295 -22.13 -22.33 3.72
CA LYS A 295 -22.48 -23.57 2.97
C LYS A 295 -23.98 -23.93 2.86
N ASN A 296 -24.80 -23.59 3.86
CA ASN A 296 -26.25 -23.87 3.83
C ASN A 296 -27.08 -22.81 3.10
N ARG A 297 -26.45 -21.74 2.64
CA ARG A 297 -27.07 -20.54 2.06
C ARG A 297 -26.41 -20.07 0.77
N THR A 298 -25.36 -20.74 0.29
CA THR A 298 -24.63 -20.39 -0.95
C THR A 298 -25.54 -20.09 -2.14
N LYS A 299 -26.51 -20.97 -2.44
CA LYS A 299 -27.48 -20.72 -3.54
C LYS A 299 -28.34 -19.47 -3.32
N SER A 300 -28.76 -19.24 -2.08
CA SER A 300 -29.56 -18.05 -1.73
C SER A 300 -28.72 -16.77 -1.76
N PHE A 301 -27.44 -16.86 -1.40
CA PHE A 301 -26.48 -15.78 -1.53
C PHE A 301 -26.31 -15.38 -2.99
N PHE A 302 -25.87 -16.30 -3.87
CA PHE A 302 -25.61 -15.97 -5.28
C PHE A 302 -26.86 -15.52 -6.03
N SER A 303 -28.02 -16.11 -5.75
CA SER A 303 -29.28 -15.68 -6.34
C SER A 303 -29.63 -14.24 -5.95
N LEU A 304 -29.45 -13.86 -4.68
CA LEU A 304 -29.71 -12.50 -4.22
C LEU A 304 -28.64 -11.52 -4.71
N TYR A 305 -27.36 -11.90 -4.62
CA TYR A 305 -26.22 -11.12 -5.13
C TYR A 305 -26.42 -10.78 -6.60
N SER A 306 -26.67 -11.78 -7.44
CA SER A 306 -26.85 -11.60 -8.89
C SER A 306 -28.08 -10.74 -9.20
N SER A 307 -29.17 -10.92 -8.47
CA SER A 307 -30.36 -10.07 -8.61
C SER A 307 -30.05 -8.61 -8.29
N MET A 308 -29.40 -8.36 -7.14
CA MET A 308 -29.06 -7.01 -6.71
C MET A 308 -28.03 -6.36 -7.64
N LEU A 309 -27.05 -7.13 -8.10
CA LEU A 309 -26.07 -6.67 -9.10
C LEU A 309 -26.79 -6.30 -10.40
N TYR A 310 -27.71 -7.15 -10.88
CA TYR A 310 -28.47 -6.93 -12.11
C TYR A 310 -29.33 -5.66 -12.05
N PHE A 311 -30.04 -5.44 -10.95
CA PHE A 311 -30.91 -4.27 -10.77
C PHE A 311 -30.19 -3.02 -10.25
N LYS A 312 -28.85 -3.05 -10.13
CA LYS A 312 -28.03 -1.95 -9.58
C LYS A 312 -28.46 -1.55 -8.16
N GLU A 313 -28.89 -2.52 -7.37
CA GLU A 313 -29.26 -2.38 -5.96
C GLU A 313 -28.09 -2.71 -5.02
N LEU A 314 -27.01 -3.29 -5.54
CA LEU A 314 -25.78 -3.57 -4.80
C LEU A 314 -24.84 -2.34 -4.89
N PRO A 315 -24.50 -1.68 -3.76
CA PRO A 315 -23.48 -0.64 -3.72
C PRO A 315 -22.14 -1.14 -4.26
N VAL A 316 -21.39 -0.25 -4.92
CA VAL A 316 -20.10 -0.57 -5.56
C VAL A 316 -19.12 -1.16 -4.55
N GLU A 317 -19.08 -0.60 -3.35
CA GLU A 317 -18.21 -0.99 -2.25
C GLU A 317 -18.52 -2.40 -1.71
N LEU A 318 -19.70 -2.95 -2.04
CA LEU A 318 -20.10 -4.30 -1.67
C LEU A 318 -19.90 -5.33 -2.78
N ILE A 319 -19.57 -4.92 -4.02
CA ILE A 319 -19.40 -5.85 -5.14
C ILE A 319 -18.27 -6.83 -4.85
N GLY A 320 -17.13 -6.33 -4.37
CA GLY A 320 -15.94 -7.12 -4.02
C GLY A 320 -15.80 -7.47 -2.53
N ALA A 321 -16.72 -7.02 -1.66
CA ALA A 321 -16.54 -7.12 -0.21
C ALA A 321 -16.61 -8.54 0.39
N PHE A 322 -17.02 -9.55 -0.39
CA PHE A 322 -17.29 -10.90 0.08
C PHE A 322 -16.08 -11.83 -0.13
N THR A 323 -14.98 -11.50 0.53
CA THR A 323 -13.64 -12.09 0.32
C THR A 323 -13.50 -13.58 0.69
N GLU A 324 -14.51 -14.12 1.38
CA GLU A 324 -14.54 -15.53 1.83
C GLU A 324 -15.47 -16.40 0.96
N VAL A 325 -16.11 -15.82 -0.07
CA VAL A 325 -16.93 -16.57 -1.03
C VAL A 325 -16.02 -17.36 -1.98
N ASP A 326 -16.40 -18.61 -2.25
CA ASP A 326 -15.82 -19.36 -3.35
C ASP A 326 -16.51 -18.95 -4.67
N TRP A 327 -15.85 -18.08 -5.43
CA TRP A 327 -16.38 -17.51 -6.66
C TRP A 327 -16.28 -18.43 -7.89
N LYS A 328 -15.63 -19.59 -7.77
CA LYS A 328 -15.23 -20.40 -8.95
C LYS A 328 -16.35 -20.75 -9.93
N GLU A 329 -17.56 -20.99 -9.44
CA GLU A 329 -18.70 -21.39 -10.27
C GLU A 329 -19.44 -20.20 -10.91
N GLU A 330 -19.26 -18.97 -10.39
CA GLU A 330 -20.07 -17.80 -10.74
C GLU A 330 -19.23 -16.63 -11.31
N ALA A 331 -17.90 -16.66 -11.11
CA ALA A 331 -16.97 -15.61 -11.49
C ALA A 331 -17.06 -15.24 -12.98
N ASP A 332 -16.96 -16.23 -13.86
CA ASP A 332 -17.07 -16.04 -15.31
C ASP A 332 -18.35 -15.28 -15.70
N TYR A 333 -19.49 -15.72 -15.15
CA TYR A 333 -20.78 -15.10 -15.44
C TYR A 333 -20.84 -13.65 -14.96
N ILE A 334 -20.33 -13.36 -13.75
CA ILE A 334 -20.31 -12.00 -13.20
C ILE A 334 -19.40 -11.09 -14.03
N ILE A 335 -18.21 -11.55 -14.38
CA ILE A 335 -17.25 -10.82 -15.22
C ILE A 335 -17.89 -10.50 -16.57
N GLU A 336 -18.43 -11.52 -17.26
CA GLU A 336 -19.08 -11.31 -18.55
C GLU A 336 -20.27 -10.36 -18.47
N PHE A 337 -21.06 -10.45 -17.39
CA PHE A 337 -22.20 -9.56 -17.15
C PHE A 337 -21.76 -8.10 -17.00
N LEU A 338 -20.73 -7.83 -16.19
CA LEU A 338 -20.21 -6.48 -15.96
C LEU A 338 -19.62 -5.88 -17.25
N ILE A 339 -18.87 -6.66 -18.02
CA ILE A 339 -18.37 -6.25 -19.35
C ILE A 339 -19.54 -5.92 -20.28
N TYR A 340 -20.55 -6.80 -20.36
CA TYR A 340 -21.70 -6.61 -21.24
C TYR A 340 -22.51 -5.34 -20.90
N GLN A 341 -22.62 -5.00 -19.62
CA GLN A 341 -23.31 -3.80 -19.14
C GLN A 341 -22.43 -2.54 -19.19
N ASN A 342 -21.18 -2.63 -19.67
CA ASN A 342 -20.20 -1.55 -19.64
C ASN A 342 -19.98 -0.97 -18.23
N ARG A 343 -19.94 -1.85 -17.21
CA ARG A 343 -19.73 -1.50 -15.80
C ARG A 343 -18.29 -1.85 -15.41
N LEU A 344 -17.33 -1.15 -16.00
CA LEU A 344 -15.92 -1.51 -15.88
C LEU A 344 -15.31 -1.11 -14.53
N ASP A 345 -15.78 -0.04 -13.89
CA ASP A 345 -15.38 0.30 -12.51
C ASP A 345 -15.80 -0.79 -11.52
N ASP A 346 -17.03 -1.31 -11.68
CA ASP A 346 -17.55 -2.40 -10.88
C ASP A 346 -16.81 -3.72 -11.13
N LEU A 347 -16.37 -3.94 -12.39
CA LEU A 347 -15.52 -5.07 -12.74
C LEU A 347 -14.18 -4.97 -12.01
N GLY A 348 -13.53 -3.80 -12.06
CA GLY A 348 -12.28 -3.54 -11.34
C GLY A 348 -12.38 -3.91 -9.86
N ASN A 349 -13.38 -3.35 -9.18
CA ASN A 349 -13.68 -3.65 -7.77
C ASN A 349 -13.96 -5.14 -7.51
N PHE A 350 -14.63 -5.83 -8.43
CA PHE A 350 -14.87 -7.27 -8.30
C PHE A 350 -13.58 -8.08 -8.41
N LEU A 351 -12.72 -7.77 -9.40
CA LEU A 351 -11.50 -8.52 -9.68
C LEU A 351 -10.43 -8.33 -8.60
N GLU A 352 -10.25 -7.11 -8.10
CA GLU A 352 -9.25 -6.81 -7.07
C GLU A 352 -9.58 -7.49 -5.73
N GLU A 353 -10.84 -7.42 -5.30
CA GLU A 353 -11.20 -7.75 -3.91
C GLU A 353 -11.72 -9.18 -3.71
N SER A 354 -12.23 -9.82 -4.78
CA SER A 354 -12.92 -11.11 -4.65
C SER A 354 -11.99 -12.32 -4.71
N PHE A 355 -10.73 -12.15 -5.15
CA PHE A 355 -9.87 -13.27 -5.54
C PHE A 355 -8.63 -13.50 -4.68
N ASP A 356 -8.40 -12.68 -3.65
CA ASP A 356 -7.28 -12.83 -2.69
C ASP A 356 -7.12 -14.25 -2.09
N ASN A 357 -8.22 -15.01 -1.96
CA ASN A 357 -8.25 -16.33 -1.32
C ASN A 357 -8.57 -17.51 -2.25
N THR A 358 -8.90 -17.30 -3.53
CA THR A 358 -9.30 -18.37 -4.47
C THR A 358 -8.07 -19.01 -5.13
N ARG A 359 -7.27 -19.73 -4.34
CA ARG A 359 -5.98 -20.35 -4.74
C ARG A 359 -5.98 -21.27 -5.97
N LEU A 360 -7.15 -21.64 -6.50
CA LEU A 360 -7.29 -22.54 -7.65
C LEU A 360 -8.54 -22.15 -8.46
N TYR A 361 -8.60 -20.90 -8.91
CA TYR A 361 -9.55 -20.44 -9.93
C TYR A 361 -8.81 -20.30 -11.27
N TYR A 362 -9.37 -20.88 -12.32
CA TYR A 362 -8.91 -20.73 -13.70
C TYR A 362 -10.02 -20.06 -14.50
N LEU A 363 -9.69 -18.95 -15.12
CA LEU A 363 -10.58 -18.20 -15.98
C LEU A 363 -10.84 -19.00 -17.26
N SER A 364 -12.11 -19.08 -17.71
CA SER A 364 -12.36 -19.75 -18.99
C SER A 364 -11.81 -18.93 -20.16
N ILE A 365 -11.42 -19.62 -21.24
CA ILE A 365 -10.91 -18.98 -22.45
C ILE A 365 -11.91 -17.97 -23.04
N THR A 366 -13.21 -18.24 -22.92
CA THR A 366 -14.26 -17.34 -23.41
C THR A 366 -14.27 -16.03 -22.64
N THR A 367 -14.23 -16.10 -21.30
CA THR A 367 -14.19 -14.91 -20.44
C THR A 367 -12.87 -14.16 -20.62
N PHE A 368 -11.75 -14.87 -20.73
CA PHE A 368 -10.43 -14.29 -21.01
C PHE A 368 -10.45 -13.44 -22.28
N LEU A 369 -10.93 -14.00 -23.40
CA LEU A 369 -11.03 -13.26 -24.67
C LEU A 369 -11.95 -12.04 -24.56
N ARG A 370 -13.02 -12.12 -23.76
CA ARG A 370 -13.92 -10.97 -23.52
C ARG A 370 -13.26 -9.86 -22.71
N LEU A 371 -12.47 -10.19 -21.69
CA LEU A 371 -11.68 -9.21 -20.95
C LEU A 371 -10.70 -8.50 -21.89
N VAL A 372 -9.95 -9.26 -22.69
CA VAL A 372 -9.00 -8.69 -23.66
C VAL A 372 -9.70 -7.79 -24.68
N THR A 373 -10.86 -8.21 -25.19
CA THR A 373 -11.67 -7.38 -26.11
C THR A 373 -12.16 -6.09 -25.43
N ALA A 374 -12.47 -6.12 -24.14
CA ALA A 374 -12.85 -4.93 -23.40
C ALA A 374 -11.65 -3.96 -23.27
N MET A 375 -10.46 -4.49 -22.96
CA MET A 375 -9.23 -3.68 -22.87
C MET A 375 -8.82 -3.10 -24.22
N GLU A 376 -9.01 -3.84 -25.31
CA GLU A 376 -8.78 -3.36 -26.68
C GLU A 376 -9.66 -2.14 -27.01
N LYS A 377 -10.94 -2.15 -26.61
CA LYS A 377 -11.84 -1.01 -26.82
C LYS A 377 -11.43 0.23 -26.03
N ILE A 378 -10.94 0.03 -24.81
CA ILE A 378 -10.38 1.10 -23.99
C ILE A 378 -9.13 1.69 -24.70
N GLU A 379 -8.22 0.84 -25.17
CA GLU A 379 -7.03 1.24 -25.96
C GLU A 379 -7.34 1.95 -27.28
N HIS A 380 -8.54 1.73 -27.83
CA HIS A 380 -9.05 2.44 -29.00
C HIS A 380 -9.72 3.79 -28.68
N GLY A 381 -9.98 4.08 -27.40
CA GLY A 381 -10.79 5.23 -26.98
C GLY A 381 -12.28 5.06 -27.32
N ASP A 382 -12.74 3.82 -27.53
CA ASP A 382 -14.15 3.52 -27.80
C ASP A 382 -15.00 3.59 -26.52
N ILE A 383 -14.35 3.53 -25.35
CA ILE A 383 -14.97 3.62 -24.03
C ILE A 383 -14.20 4.68 -23.24
N ASP A 384 -14.93 5.68 -22.75
CA ASP A 384 -14.40 6.73 -21.87
C ASP A 384 -14.59 6.30 -20.41
N ILE A 385 -13.49 6.27 -19.65
CA ILE A 385 -13.47 5.86 -18.24
C ILE A 385 -12.53 6.82 -17.50
N ASP A 386 -12.97 7.28 -16.33
CA ASP A 386 -12.23 8.27 -15.54
C ASP A 386 -10.86 7.75 -15.06
N ASP A 387 -10.70 6.44 -14.83
CA ASP A 387 -9.46 5.80 -14.35
C ASP A 387 -9.08 4.55 -15.16
N GLU A 388 -8.87 4.76 -16.47
CA GLU A 388 -8.53 3.72 -17.43
C GLU A 388 -7.30 2.88 -17.03
N GLU A 389 -6.25 3.53 -16.50
CA GLU A 389 -5.00 2.86 -16.14
C GLU A 389 -5.18 1.93 -14.95
N TYR A 390 -5.93 2.35 -13.93
CA TYR A 390 -6.22 1.52 -12.77
C TYR A 390 -7.02 0.26 -13.14
N ILE A 391 -8.01 0.39 -14.02
CA ILE A 391 -8.79 -0.77 -14.51
C ILE A 391 -7.90 -1.73 -15.30
N LYS A 392 -7.03 -1.21 -16.18
CA LYS A 392 -6.08 -2.06 -16.92
C LYS A 392 -5.15 -2.81 -15.98
N TYR A 393 -4.66 -2.14 -14.93
CA TYR A 393 -3.83 -2.77 -13.91
C TYR A 393 -4.58 -3.89 -13.18
N GLN A 394 -5.82 -3.66 -12.72
CA GLN A 394 -6.64 -4.69 -12.05
C GLN A 394 -6.92 -5.88 -12.97
N VAL A 395 -7.31 -5.63 -14.23
CA VAL A 395 -7.61 -6.68 -15.21
C VAL A 395 -6.34 -7.46 -15.58
N GLY A 396 -5.22 -6.77 -15.79
CA GLY A 396 -3.97 -7.38 -16.19
C GLY A 396 -3.36 -8.26 -15.08
N GLY A 397 -3.35 -7.75 -13.84
CA GLY A 397 -3.00 -8.52 -12.66
C GLY A 397 -3.88 -9.76 -12.50
N PHE A 398 -5.19 -9.62 -12.68
CA PHE A 398 -6.13 -10.75 -12.62
C PHE A 398 -5.86 -11.81 -13.71
N ILE A 399 -5.65 -11.40 -14.96
CA ILE A 399 -5.31 -12.32 -16.07
C ILE A 399 -4.04 -13.10 -15.75
N SER A 400 -3.00 -12.42 -15.27
CA SER A 400 -1.70 -13.05 -14.97
C SER A 400 -1.79 -14.13 -13.89
N GLN A 401 -2.75 -14.02 -12.96
CA GLN A 401 -2.93 -14.95 -11.85
C GLN A 401 -3.87 -16.12 -12.19
N HIS A 402 -4.80 -15.92 -13.12
CA HIS A 402 -5.93 -16.85 -13.34
C HIS A 402 -6.03 -17.44 -14.75
N VAL A 403 -5.11 -17.10 -15.66
CA VAL A 403 -4.99 -17.70 -17.00
C VAL A 403 -3.66 -18.46 -17.10
N ASN A 404 -3.64 -19.57 -17.84
CA ASN A 404 -2.38 -20.29 -18.06
C ASN A 404 -1.41 -19.43 -18.88
N GLU A 405 -0.14 -19.40 -18.47
CA GLU A 405 0.91 -18.62 -19.16
C GLU A 405 1.00 -18.92 -20.66
N GLU A 406 0.84 -20.20 -21.06
CA GLU A 406 0.83 -20.62 -22.47
C GLU A 406 -0.33 -19.98 -23.26
N ASP A 407 -1.53 -19.89 -22.67
CA ASP A 407 -2.69 -19.28 -23.31
C ASP A 407 -2.50 -17.75 -23.45
N ILE A 408 -1.89 -17.11 -22.44
CA ILE A 408 -1.55 -15.68 -22.48
C ILE A 408 -0.56 -15.40 -23.61
N LEU A 409 0.54 -16.15 -23.68
CA LEU A 409 1.57 -15.97 -24.71
C LEU A 409 1.04 -16.27 -26.12
N ASN A 410 0.30 -17.36 -26.28
CA ASN A 410 -0.31 -17.69 -27.56
C ASN A 410 -1.23 -16.57 -28.07
N LEU A 411 -2.06 -15.99 -27.19
CA LEU A 411 -2.91 -14.86 -27.56
C LEU A 411 -2.08 -13.63 -27.90
N TYR A 412 -1.05 -13.32 -27.09
CA TYR A 412 -0.15 -12.19 -27.33
C TYR A 412 0.47 -12.22 -28.74
N HIS A 413 1.01 -13.38 -29.16
CA HIS A 413 1.70 -13.52 -30.44
C HIS A 413 0.79 -13.35 -31.67
N ILE A 414 -0.51 -13.61 -31.54
CA ILE A 414 -1.47 -13.47 -32.64
C ILE A 414 -2.29 -12.18 -32.58
N SER A 415 -2.08 -11.38 -31.52
CA SER A 415 -2.83 -10.16 -31.26
C SER A 415 -2.30 -8.97 -32.06
N ASN A 416 -3.10 -7.92 -32.14
CA ASN A 416 -2.67 -6.64 -32.73
C ASN A 416 -1.82 -5.81 -31.75
N GLU A 417 -1.23 -4.73 -32.26
CA GLU A 417 -0.33 -3.84 -31.50
C GLU A 417 -0.98 -3.25 -30.23
N LYS A 418 -2.30 -3.00 -30.23
CA LYS A 418 -3.01 -2.43 -29.08
C LYS A 418 -3.16 -3.42 -27.94
N VAL A 419 -3.58 -4.63 -28.27
CA VAL A 419 -3.64 -5.73 -27.30
C VAL A 419 -2.24 -6.08 -26.82
N GLN A 420 -1.24 -6.11 -27.70
CA GLN A 420 0.16 -6.33 -27.31
C GLN A 420 0.65 -5.25 -26.34
N CYS A 421 0.32 -3.97 -26.57
CA CYS A 421 0.62 -2.89 -25.65
C CYS A 421 0.00 -3.14 -24.26
N PHE A 422 -1.30 -3.45 -24.17
CA PHE A 422 -1.92 -3.81 -22.89
C PHE A 422 -1.17 -4.95 -22.18
N PHE A 423 -0.80 -6.00 -22.89
CA PHE A 423 -0.06 -7.12 -22.33
C PHE A 423 1.35 -6.72 -21.85
N ASN A 424 2.06 -5.89 -22.60
CA ASN A 424 3.42 -5.45 -22.28
C ASN A 424 3.49 -4.70 -20.94
N PHE A 425 2.48 -3.88 -20.64
CA PHE A 425 2.47 -3.01 -19.46
C PHE A 425 1.72 -3.60 -18.26
N PHE A 426 0.68 -4.42 -18.48
CA PHE A 426 -0.23 -4.82 -17.41
C PHE A 426 -0.35 -6.34 -17.17
N VAL A 427 0.16 -7.19 -18.08
CA VAL A 427 0.00 -8.66 -17.95
C VAL A 427 1.35 -9.39 -17.85
N LEU A 428 2.22 -9.23 -18.85
CA LEU A 428 3.42 -10.03 -19.02
C LEU A 428 4.49 -9.73 -17.96
N ASN A 429 4.48 -8.53 -17.40
CA ASN A 429 5.30 -8.12 -16.27
C ASN A 429 5.13 -9.03 -15.03
N HIS A 430 3.96 -9.63 -14.84
CA HIS A 430 3.67 -10.53 -13.73
C HIS A 430 4.02 -12.01 -14.00
N ILE A 431 4.35 -12.36 -15.26
CA ILE A 431 4.71 -13.72 -15.65
C ILE A 431 6.19 -13.99 -15.33
N LYS A 432 6.45 -15.09 -14.62
CA LYS A 432 7.80 -15.46 -14.20
C LYS A 432 8.53 -16.20 -15.32
N ASN A 433 9.85 -15.97 -15.41
CA ASN A 433 10.77 -16.68 -16.30
C ASN A 433 10.63 -16.40 -17.80
N LEU A 434 9.92 -15.34 -18.20
CA LEU A 434 9.98 -14.84 -19.57
C LEU A 434 11.40 -14.41 -19.93
N LYS A 435 11.76 -14.58 -21.20
CA LYS A 435 13.04 -14.17 -21.77
C LYS A 435 12.83 -13.47 -23.10
N LEU A 436 13.86 -12.76 -23.57
CA LEU A 436 13.84 -12.13 -24.89
C LEU A 436 13.56 -13.13 -26.01
N GLU A 437 13.99 -14.39 -25.88
CA GLU A 437 13.78 -15.41 -26.92
C GLU A 437 12.33 -15.86 -27.06
N ASP A 438 11.47 -15.54 -26.08
CA ASP A 438 10.03 -15.80 -26.16
C ASP A 438 9.32 -14.82 -27.10
N PHE A 439 10.02 -13.78 -27.59
CA PHE A 439 9.46 -12.73 -28.44
C PHE A 439 10.17 -12.62 -29.79
N SER A 440 9.41 -12.34 -30.84
CA SER A 440 9.91 -12.03 -32.17
C SER A 440 10.56 -10.64 -32.23
N GLU A 441 11.42 -10.41 -33.23
CA GLU A 441 12.03 -9.10 -33.42
C GLU A 441 11.02 -7.97 -33.66
N ILE A 442 9.84 -8.28 -34.22
CA ILE A 442 8.80 -7.28 -34.48
C ILE A 442 8.15 -6.87 -33.17
N GLU A 443 7.83 -7.83 -32.30
CA GLU A 443 7.27 -7.58 -30.97
C GLU A 443 8.23 -6.78 -30.09
N ILE A 444 9.52 -7.14 -30.08
CA ILE A 444 10.54 -6.36 -29.35
C ILE A 444 10.63 -4.92 -29.88
N ARG A 445 10.56 -4.71 -31.21
CA ARG A 445 10.53 -3.35 -31.78
C ARG A 445 9.28 -2.58 -31.37
N SER A 446 8.12 -3.25 -31.29
CA SER A 446 6.89 -2.64 -30.79
C SER A 446 7.03 -2.22 -29.33
N MET A 447 7.52 -3.11 -28.45
CA MET A 447 7.79 -2.77 -27.04
C MET A 447 8.69 -1.54 -26.90
N LEU A 448 9.74 -1.43 -27.72
CA LEU A 448 10.65 -0.28 -27.71
C LEU A 448 10.03 1.01 -28.27
N GLU A 449 9.00 0.89 -29.11
CA GLU A 449 8.20 2.04 -29.57
C GLU A 449 7.21 2.47 -28.50
N ASP A 450 6.54 1.53 -27.82
CA ASP A 450 5.53 1.81 -26.81
C ASP A 450 6.10 2.64 -25.65
N ILE A 451 7.32 2.32 -25.18
CA ILE A 451 8.00 3.06 -24.09
C ILE A 451 8.38 4.50 -24.45
N LYS A 452 8.13 4.96 -25.69
CA LYS A 452 8.27 6.38 -26.07
C LYS A 452 7.04 7.20 -25.74
N HIS A 453 5.89 6.54 -25.61
CA HIS A 453 4.57 7.15 -25.49
C HIS A 453 3.91 6.81 -24.15
N TYR A 454 4.12 5.61 -23.63
CA TYR A 454 3.66 5.19 -22.30
C TYR A 454 4.71 5.50 -21.24
N SER A 455 4.32 6.27 -20.23
CA SER A 455 5.19 6.58 -19.09
C SER A 455 5.13 5.47 -18.05
N TYR A 456 6.28 5.09 -17.48
CA TYR A 456 6.30 4.26 -16.27
C TYR A 456 6.02 5.07 -14.99
N GLU A 457 5.65 6.35 -15.08
CA GLU A 457 5.30 7.18 -13.92
C GLU A 457 4.09 6.66 -13.13
N ASP A 458 3.18 5.96 -13.82
CA ASP A 458 1.94 5.44 -13.26
C ASP A 458 2.03 3.94 -12.91
N ILE A 459 3.16 3.29 -13.17
CA ILE A 459 3.44 1.93 -12.68
C ILE A 459 3.93 2.02 -11.23
N VAL A 460 3.18 1.37 -10.34
CA VAL A 460 3.32 1.50 -8.89
C VAL A 460 4.56 0.78 -8.36
N TYR A 461 5.05 -0.28 -9.03
CA TYR A 461 6.16 -1.11 -8.55
C TYR A 461 7.30 -1.32 -9.56
N ASP A 462 8.54 -1.11 -9.12
CA ASP A 462 9.77 -1.19 -9.94
C ASP A 462 10.07 -2.62 -10.48
N ASP A 463 9.47 -3.67 -9.92
CA ASP A 463 9.60 -5.08 -10.35
C ASP A 463 8.63 -5.48 -11.47
N GLU A 464 7.77 -4.56 -11.90
CA GLU A 464 6.72 -4.76 -12.91
C GLU A 464 7.13 -4.31 -14.32
N ILE A 465 8.42 -4.17 -14.61
CA ILE A 465 8.90 -3.71 -15.91
C ILE A 465 9.35 -4.90 -16.77
N LEU A 466 8.49 -5.33 -17.71
CA LEU A 466 8.74 -6.48 -18.60
C LEU A 466 10.13 -6.44 -19.23
N LEU A 467 10.47 -5.33 -19.92
CA LEU A 467 11.75 -5.19 -20.62
C LEU A 467 12.95 -5.30 -19.67
N ALA A 468 12.83 -4.92 -18.40
CA ALA A 468 13.90 -5.07 -17.43
C ALA A 468 14.07 -6.53 -16.96
N ASN A 469 12.96 -7.26 -16.90
CA ASN A 469 12.91 -8.65 -16.44
C ASN A 469 13.41 -9.63 -17.51
N ILE A 470 13.15 -9.35 -18.80
CA ILE A 470 13.55 -10.24 -19.90
C ILE A 470 14.90 -9.87 -20.53
N SER A 471 15.39 -8.65 -20.30
CA SER A 471 16.61 -8.12 -20.93
C SER A 471 17.85 -8.95 -20.60
N SER A 472 18.64 -9.27 -21.61
CA SER A 472 19.99 -9.81 -21.43
C SER A 472 21.03 -8.69 -21.30
N GLU A 473 22.22 -9.00 -20.81
CA GLU A 473 23.30 -8.00 -20.74
C GLU A 473 23.64 -7.40 -22.12
N GLU A 474 23.60 -8.23 -23.17
CA GLU A 474 23.87 -7.80 -24.54
C GLU A 474 22.79 -6.83 -25.02
N PHE A 475 21.52 -7.14 -24.75
CA PHE A 475 20.40 -6.27 -25.11
C PHE A 475 20.46 -4.94 -24.36
N ALA A 476 20.78 -4.96 -23.06
CA ALA A 476 20.96 -3.76 -22.25
C ALA A 476 22.04 -2.83 -22.83
N ILE A 477 23.19 -3.38 -23.25
CA ILE A 477 24.32 -2.61 -23.75
C ILE A 477 24.11 -2.14 -25.20
N ASN A 478 23.63 -3.02 -26.06
CA ASN A 478 23.61 -2.80 -27.51
C ASN A 478 22.30 -2.22 -28.03
N VAL A 479 21.19 -2.35 -27.27
CA VAL A 479 19.87 -1.88 -27.69
C VAL A 479 19.35 -0.79 -26.78
N LEU A 480 19.18 -1.07 -25.48
CA LEU A 480 18.57 -0.12 -24.54
C LEU A 480 19.44 1.12 -24.29
N ARG A 481 20.73 0.93 -23.97
CA ARG A 481 21.64 2.05 -23.67
C ARG A 481 21.75 3.06 -24.81
N PRO A 482 21.86 2.67 -26.09
CA PRO A 482 21.82 3.63 -27.21
C PRO A 482 20.57 4.50 -27.28
N LEU A 483 19.41 4.02 -26.80
CA LEU A 483 18.15 4.79 -26.82
C LEU A 483 18.21 6.04 -25.95
N LEU A 484 19.09 6.11 -24.94
CA LEU A 484 19.32 7.31 -24.13
C LEU A 484 19.80 8.51 -24.95
N ASN A 485 20.33 8.29 -26.16
CA ASN A 485 20.77 9.38 -27.04
C ASN A 485 19.63 9.96 -27.89
N ILE A 486 18.46 9.33 -27.88
CA ILE A 486 17.28 9.80 -28.62
C ILE A 486 16.62 10.90 -27.80
N LYS A 487 16.34 12.05 -28.44
CA LYS A 487 15.66 13.18 -27.80
C LYS A 487 14.16 12.89 -27.64
N ASN A 488 13.80 12.13 -26.61
CA ASN A 488 12.44 11.95 -26.11
C ASN A 488 12.51 11.81 -24.58
N ALA A 489 11.86 12.72 -23.86
CA ALA A 489 11.96 12.78 -22.39
C ALA A 489 11.33 11.56 -21.70
N CYS A 490 10.19 11.08 -22.21
CA CYS A 490 9.53 9.87 -21.71
C CYS A 490 10.42 8.64 -21.93
N LEU A 491 10.95 8.48 -23.15
CA LEU A 491 11.88 7.40 -23.49
C LEU A 491 13.14 7.44 -22.62
N GLU A 492 13.76 8.61 -22.44
CA GLU A 492 14.97 8.74 -21.63
C GLU A 492 14.71 8.31 -20.18
N LYS A 493 13.59 8.73 -19.60
CA LYS A 493 13.18 8.33 -18.25
C LYS A 493 12.95 6.82 -18.17
N ASN A 494 12.15 6.26 -19.07
CA ASN A 494 11.81 4.85 -19.09
C ASN A 494 13.04 3.96 -19.28
N VAL A 495 13.93 4.31 -20.21
CA VAL A 495 15.16 3.54 -20.47
C VAL A 495 16.10 3.59 -19.27
N LYS A 496 16.21 4.71 -18.55
CA LYS A 496 16.99 4.77 -17.30
C LYS A 496 16.44 3.81 -16.26
N THR A 497 15.12 3.76 -16.09
CA THR A 497 14.47 2.82 -15.17
C THR A 497 14.71 1.36 -15.58
N ILE A 498 14.49 1.02 -16.86
CA ILE A 498 14.73 -0.33 -17.40
C ILE A 498 16.19 -0.75 -17.17
N LEU A 499 17.15 0.12 -17.49
CA LEU A 499 18.59 -0.18 -17.35
C LEU A 499 19.01 -0.30 -15.89
N LYS A 500 18.43 0.48 -14.98
CA LYS A 500 18.64 0.32 -13.55
C LYS A 500 18.26 -1.08 -13.10
N LYS A 501 17.03 -1.47 -13.43
CA LYS A 501 16.45 -2.74 -12.98
C LYS A 501 17.12 -3.96 -13.63
N SER A 502 17.38 -3.88 -14.94
CA SER A 502 18.22 -4.86 -15.63
C SER A 502 19.59 -4.99 -14.95
N GLY A 503 20.15 -3.87 -14.46
CA GLY A 503 21.40 -3.86 -13.72
C GLY A 503 21.35 -4.65 -12.42
N GLU A 504 20.30 -4.47 -11.62
CA GLU A 504 20.05 -5.22 -10.38
C GLU A 504 19.98 -6.73 -10.66
N ASN A 505 19.21 -7.14 -11.67
CA ASN A 505 19.06 -8.55 -12.07
C ASN A 505 20.39 -9.17 -12.53
N HIS A 506 21.22 -8.39 -13.23
CA HIS A 506 22.52 -8.83 -13.75
C HIS A 506 23.68 -8.62 -12.77
N LEU A 507 23.45 -8.02 -11.60
CA LEU A 507 24.49 -7.55 -10.68
C LEU A 507 25.52 -6.63 -11.37
N LYS A 508 25.04 -5.74 -12.25
CA LYS A 508 25.84 -4.81 -13.06
C LYS A 508 25.26 -3.39 -13.04
N ARG A 509 26.11 -2.41 -13.33
CA ARG A 509 25.70 -1.01 -13.48
C ARG A 509 25.85 -0.59 -14.94
N TYR A 510 24.72 -0.35 -15.63
CA TYR A 510 24.71 0.06 -17.03
C TYR A 510 24.75 1.58 -17.23
N ILE A 511 24.37 2.35 -16.20
CA ILE A 511 24.33 3.81 -16.21
C ILE A 511 25.02 4.39 -14.97
N GLU A 512 25.83 5.42 -15.18
CA GLU A 512 26.36 6.27 -14.12
C GLU A 512 25.29 7.30 -13.76
N TRP A 513 25.12 7.56 -12.46
CA TRP A 513 24.03 8.36 -11.91
C TRP A 513 24.55 9.72 -11.48
#